data_AF-A0A4U6WBR1-F1
#
_entry.id   AF-A0A4U6WBR1-F1
#
_cell.length_a   1.000
_cell.length_b   1.000
_cell.length_c   1.000
_cell.angle_alpha   90.00
_cell.angle_beta   90.00
_cell.angle_gamma   90.00
#
_symmetry.space_group_name_H-M   'P 1'
#
loop_
_entity.id
_entity.type
_entity.pdbx_description
1 polymer ?
#
loop_
_entity_poly.entity_id
_entity_poly.type
_entity_poly.pdbx_seq_one_letter_code
_entity_poly.pdbx_strand_id
1 'polypeptide(L)'
;MKRTAAEEPLPSAGKKRKKVITTPVTKELIEFMIAKPHKPLDGFPEEKLATFSQEIREFYAKRKAIADKVLEYEQALIKQFEKRDYAEDYTEVEVTDNEDN
;
A
#
# COMPACT_ATOMS: atom_id res chain seq x y z
N MET A 1 -2.07 -1.38 -58.78
CA MET A 1 -0.74 -1.31 -58.15
C MET A 1 -0.80 -0.16 -57.13
N LYS A 2 -1.15 -0.43 -55.86
CA LYS A 2 -0.26 -0.57 -54.68
C LYS A 2 0.70 0.62 -54.42
N ARG A 3 0.47 1.29 -53.27
CA ARG A 3 1.40 1.91 -52.28
C ARG A 3 0.98 3.34 -51.91
N THR A 4 0.91 3.80 -50.65
CA THR A 4 0.98 3.21 -49.29
C THR A 4 0.56 4.35 -48.36
N ALA A 5 -0.21 4.05 -47.32
CA ALA A 5 -0.54 4.99 -46.25
C ALA A 5 0.75 5.55 -45.62
N ALA A 6 0.79 6.87 -45.43
CA ALA A 6 1.76 7.49 -44.54
C ALA A 6 1.43 7.05 -43.11
N GLU A 7 2.22 6.13 -42.61
CA GLU A 7 2.24 5.70 -41.21
C GLU A 7 2.80 6.88 -40.40
N GLU A 8 1.93 7.58 -39.67
CA GLU A 8 2.37 8.49 -38.61
C GLU A 8 3.18 7.68 -37.58
N PRO A 9 4.37 8.15 -37.17
CA PRO A 9 5.11 7.47 -36.12
C PRO A 9 4.32 7.54 -34.82
N LEU A 10 3.89 6.38 -34.32
CA LEU A 10 3.35 6.22 -32.97
C LEU A 10 4.32 6.86 -31.96
N PRO A 11 3.83 7.64 -30.97
CA PRO A 11 4.70 8.19 -29.93
C PRO A 11 5.40 7.04 -29.22
N SER A 12 6.73 7.12 -29.19
CA SER A 12 7.62 6.19 -28.49
C SER A 12 7.07 5.93 -27.08
N ALA A 13 6.77 4.67 -26.76
CA ALA A 13 6.40 4.26 -25.42
C ALA A 13 7.53 4.65 -24.45
N GLY A 14 7.34 5.74 -23.70
CA GLY A 14 8.29 6.26 -22.74
C GLY A 14 8.77 5.16 -21.79
N LYS A 15 10.07 5.13 -21.51
CA LYS A 15 10.67 4.16 -20.58
C LYS A 15 10.08 4.41 -19.19
N LYS A 16 9.23 3.49 -18.72
CA LYS A 16 8.71 3.51 -17.35
C LYS A 16 9.87 3.42 -16.37
N ARG A 17 10.08 4.45 -15.56
CA ARG A 17 11.06 4.43 -14.46
C ARG A 17 10.29 4.35 -13.14
N LYS A 18 10.75 3.48 -12.25
CA LYS A 18 10.24 3.40 -10.88
C LYS A 18 10.99 4.41 -10.03
N LYS A 19 10.27 5.33 -9.39
CA LYS A 19 10.83 6.26 -8.42
C LYS A 19 10.26 5.93 -7.05
N VAL A 20 11.12 5.74 -6.07
CA VAL A 20 10.72 5.63 -4.67
C VAL A 20 10.63 7.04 -4.12
N ILE A 21 9.45 7.46 -3.68
CA ILE A 21 9.25 8.71 -2.94
C ILE A 21 9.27 8.37 -1.45
N THR A 22 10.00 9.16 -0.69
CA THR A 22 10.07 9.05 0.77
C THR A 22 9.34 10.24 1.37
N THR A 23 8.32 9.97 2.18
CA THR A 23 7.52 11.01 2.85
C THR A 23 7.70 10.89 4.36
N PRO A 24 8.08 11.96 5.08
CA PRO A 24 8.20 11.90 6.52
C PRO A 24 6.83 11.68 7.17
N VAL A 25 6.78 10.78 8.14
CA VAL A 25 5.59 10.53 8.96
C VAL A 25 5.59 11.49 10.14
N THR A 26 4.45 12.15 10.39
CA THR A 26 4.32 13.08 11.51
C THR A 26 4.32 12.34 12.85
N LYS A 27 4.89 12.98 13.88
CA LYS A 27 4.90 12.44 15.24
C LYS A 27 3.49 12.16 15.77
N GLU A 28 2.54 13.04 15.49
CA GLU A 28 1.12 12.88 15.88
C GLU A 28 0.52 11.60 15.29
N LEU A 29 0.88 11.23 14.05
CA LEU A 29 0.40 9.99 13.44
C LEU A 29 1.02 8.76 14.10
N ILE A 30 2.31 8.81 14.45
CA ILE A 30 2.98 7.73 15.21
C ILE A 30 2.34 7.57 16.59
N GLU A 31 2.13 8.66 17.32
CA GLU A 31 1.47 8.64 18.64
C GLU A 31 0.04 8.08 18.53
N PHE A 32 -0.69 8.42 17.47
CA PHE A 32 -2.00 7.84 17.19
C PHE A 32 -1.92 6.32 16.93
N MET A 33 -0.96 5.84 16.14
CA MET A 33 -0.74 4.41 15.88
C MET A 33 -0.39 3.65 17.18
N ILE A 34 0.38 4.25 18.08
CA ILE A 34 0.69 3.67 19.40
C ILE A 34 -0.57 3.62 20.28
N ALA A 35 -1.32 4.72 20.36
CA ALA A 35 -2.50 4.84 21.21
C ALA A 35 -3.66 3.97 20.71
N LYS A 36 -3.79 3.79 19.40
CA LYS A 36 -4.87 3.04 18.76
C LYS A 36 -4.35 2.17 17.61
N PRO A 37 -3.74 1.02 17.93
CA PRO A 37 -3.24 0.08 16.91
C PRO A 37 -4.37 -0.41 16.00
N HIS A 38 -4.05 -0.65 14.72
CA HIS A 38 -5.00 -1.16 13.75
C HIS A 38 -5.48 -2.58 14.08
N LYS A 39 -6.65 -2.70 14.71
CA LYS A 39 -7.29 -3.98 15.06
C LYS A 39 -8.79 -3.96 14.75
N PRO A 40 -9.19 -3.92 13.46
CA PRO A 40 -10.59 -3.80 13.06
C PRO A 40 -11.45 -5.04 13.36
N LEU A 41 -10.81 -6.16 13.73
CA LEU A 41 -11.48 -7.41 14.10
C LEU A 41 -11.48 -7.64 15.61
N ASP A 42 -11.03 -6.67 16.40
CA ASP A 42 -11.06 -6.77 17.85
C ASP A 42 -12.50 -6.90 18.35
N GLY A 43 -12.73 -7.86 19.26
CA GLY A 43 -14.08 -8.22 19.71
C GLY A 43 -14.88 -9.13 18.77
N PHE A 44 -14.35 -9.53 17.61
CA PHE A 44 -14.99 -10.58 16.81
C PHE A 44 -14.84 -11.95 17.50
N PRO A 45 -15.91 -12.75 17.65
CA PRO A 45 -15.84 -14.03 18.33
C PRO A 45 -15.20 -15.10 17.43
N GLU A 46 -13.86 -15.12 17.36
CA GLU A 46 -13.09 -16.10 16.57
C GLU A 46 -13.43 -17.56 16.92
N GLU A 47 -13.77 -17.84 18.17
CA GLU A 47 -14.20 -19.17 18.63
C GLU A 47 -15.46 -19.67 17.91
N LYS A 48 -16.33 -18.76 17.48
CA LYS A 48 -17.55 -19.07 16.73
C LYS A 48 -17.31 -19.12 15.23
N LEU A 49 -16.08 -18.85 14.76
CA LEU A 49 -15.77 -18.80 13.33
C LEU A 49 -16.12 -20.11 12.62
N ALA A 50 -15.89 -21.25 13.28
CA ALA A 50 -16.23 -22.58 12.77
C ALA A 50 -17.74 -22.79 12.54
N THR A 51 -18.59 -22.07 13.27
CA THR A 51 -20.06 -22.18 13.19
C THR A 51 -20.67 -21.31 12.09
N PHE A 52 -19.91 -20.36 11.53
CA PHE A 52 -20.38 -19.53 10.42
C PHE A 52 -20.23 -20.23 9.07
N SER A 53 -20.93 -19.70 8.06
CA SER A 53 -20.85 -20.18 6.69
C SER A 53 -19.43 -20.05 6.13
N GLN A 54 -19.13 -20.88 5.13
CA GLN A 54 -17.87 -20.85 4.37
C GLN A 54 -17.52 -19.42 3.91
N GLU A 55 -18.49 -18.71 3.34
CA GLU A 55 -18.32 -17.34 2.84
C GLU A 55 -17.88 -16.36 3.92
N ILE A 56 -18.46 -16.46 5.14
CA ILE A 56 -18.09 -15.61 6.27
C ILE A 56 -16.67 -15.94 6.74
N ARG A 57 -16.29 -17.21 6.79
CA ARG A 57 -14.93 -17.63 7.17
C ARG A 57 -13.88 -17.11 6.20
N GLU A 58 -14.15 -17.19 4.91
CA GLU A 58 -13.26 -16.67 3.86
C GLU A 58 -13.16 -15.14 3.88
N PHE A 59 -14.29 -14.46 4.09
CA PHE A 59 -14.31 -13.01 4.27
C PHE A 59 -13.48 -12.60 5.49
N TYR A 60 -13.68 -13.27 6.62
CA TYR A 60 -12.92 -13.03 7.85
C TYR A 60 -11.43 -13.25 7.63
N ALA A 61 -11.02 -14.36 7.00
CA ALA A 61 -9.62 -14.65 6.71
C ALA A 61 -8.97 -13.56 5.83
N LYS A 62 -9.66 -13.09 4.80
CA LYS A 62 -9.19 -11.98 3.94
C LYS A 62 -9.04 -10.69 4.73
N ARG A 63 -10.03 -10.36 5.57
CA ARG A 63 -9.98 -9.15 6.42
C ARG A 63 -8.86 -9.23 7.45
N LYS A 64 -8.64 -10.39 8.06
CA LYS A 64 -7.55 -10.62 9.02
C LYS A 64 -6.19 -10.45 8.37
N ALA A 65 -5.98 -11.05 7.20
CA ALA A 65 -4.73 -10.90 6.46
C ALA A 65 -4.42 -9.43 6.08
N ILE A 66 -5.44 -8.62 5.76
CA ILE A 66 -5.25 -7.19 5.52
C ILE A 66 -4.92 -6.45 6.82
N ALA A 67 -5.69 -6.71 7.88
CA ALA A 67 -5.47 -6.08 9.18
C ALA A 67 -4.05 -6.36 9.72
N ASP A 68 -3.59 -7.60 9.61
CA ASP A 68 -2.25 -8.02 10.04
C ASP A 68 -1.15 -7.26 9.28
N LYS A 69 -1.30 -7.09 7.95
CA LYS A 69 -0.36 -6.31 7.14
C LYS A 69 -0.33 -4.82 7.52
N VAL A 70 -1.49 -4.24 7.81
CA VAL A 70 -1.56 -2.83 8.25
C VAL A 70 -0.92 -2.68 9.62
N LEU A 71 -1.18 -3.60 10.54
CA LEU A 71 -0.58 -3.58 11.87
C LEU A 71 0.95 -3.76 11.80
N GLU A 72 1.45 -4.66 10.94
CA GLU A 72 2.88 -4.84 10.71
C GLU A 72 3.53 -3.55 10.17
N TYR A 73 2.86 -2.86 9.25
CA TYR A 73 3.30 -1.57 8.73
C TYR A 73 3.34 -0.48 9.82
N GLU A 74 2.29 -0.33 10.63
CA GLU A 74 2.29 0.61 11.76
C GLU A 74 3.43 0.31 12.74
N GLN A 75 3.64 -0.97 13.08
CA GLN A 75 4.75 -1.38 13.94
C GLN A 75 6.11 -1.08 13.33
N ALA A 76 6.28 -1.21 12.01
CA ALA A 76 7.51 -0.86 11.34
C ALA A 76 7.80 0.64 11.45
N LEU A 77 6.80 1.50 11.26
CA LEU A 77 6.93 2.95 11.42
C LEU A 77 7.24 3.34 12.87
N ILE A 78 6.55 2.76 13.85
CA ILE A 78 6.81 3.01 15.28
C ILE A 78 8.26 2.62 15.63
N LYS A 79 8.73 1.44 15.19
CA LYS A 79 10.12 1.01 15.43
C LYS A 79 11.15 1.94 14.78
N GLN A 80 10.87 2.47 13.60
CA GLN A 80 11.74 3.48 12.98
C GLN A 80 11.80 4.74 13.83
N PHE A 81 10.64 5.23 14.28
CA PHE A 81 10.53 6.40 15.13
C PHE A 81 11.26 6.22 16.47
N GLU A 82 11.06 5.10 17.17
CA GLU A 82 11.77 4.80 18.43
C GLU A 82 13.29 4.77 18.28
N LYS A 83 13.80 4.36 17.09
CA LYS A 83 15.23 4.24 16.83
C LYS A 83 15.88 5.54 16.38
N ARG A 84 15.16 6.38 15.63
CA ARG A 84 15.72 7.53 14.90
C ARG A 84 15.10 8.88 15.28
N ASP A 85 14.04 8.87 16.08
CA ASP A 85 13.18 10.03 16.40
C ASP A 85 12.42 10.59 15.16
N TYR A 86 12.40 9.83 14.07
CA TYR A 86 11.61 10.10 12.86
C TYR A 86 11.26 8.79 12.14
N ALA A 87 10.19 8.79 11.35
CA ALA A 87 9.79 7.67 10.51
C ALA A 87 9.51 8.14 9.09
N GLU A 88 9.79 7.28 8.11
CA GLU A 88 9.62 7.57 6.69
C GLU A 88 8.69 6.54 6.06
N ASP A 89 7.70 7.02 5.32
CA ASP A 89 6.86 6.20 4.46
C ASP A 89 7.43 6.18 3.04
N TYR A 90 7.67 4.98 2.52
CA TYR A 90 8.23 4.77 1.19
C TYR A 90 7.11 4.38 0.24
N THR A 91 6.76 5.26 -0.69
CA THR A 91 5.80 4.96 -1.76
C THR A 91 6.54 4.79 -3.09
N GLU A 92 6.46 3.61 -3.69
CA GLU A 92 6.90 3.41 -5.08
C GLU A 92 5.87 4.02 -6.03
N VAL A 93 6.30 4.97 -6.87
CA VAL A 93 5.48 5.54 -7.94
C VAL A 93 6.09 5.21 -9.31
N GLU A 94 5.24 4.81 -10.24
CA GLU A 94 5.60 4.70 -11.65
C GLU A 94 5.55 6.09 -12.27
N VAL A 95 6.69 6.60 -12.75
CA VAL A 95 6.73 7.88 -13.46
C VAL A 95 6.86 7.57 -14.95
N THR A 96 5.88 8.03 -15.73
CA THR A 96 5.99 8.14 -17.18
C THR A 96 6.59 9.49 -17.51
N ASP A 97 7.84 9.48 -17.99
CA ASP A 97 8.47 10.65 -18.60
C ASP A 97 7.67 11.00 -19.86
N ASN A 98 6.77 11.97 -19.76
CA ASN A 98 6.29 12.71 -20.92
C ASN A 98 7.03 14.05 -20.87
N GLU A 99 8.29 14.04 -21.31
CA GLU A 99 9.06 15.25 -21.54
C GLU A 99 8.40 16.01 -22.70
N ASP A 100 7.49 16.93 -22.37
CA ASP A 100 7.22 18.11 -23.19
C ASP A 100 8.40 19.06 -22.99
N ASN A 101 9.30 19.11 -23.97
CA ASN A 101 10.19 20.25 -24.19
C ASN A 101 10.47 20.42 -25.69
#